data_AF-A0A1V4RYQ5-F1
#
_entry.id   AF-A0A1V4RYQ5-F1
#
_cell.length_a   1.000
_cell.length_b   1.000
_cell.length_c   1.000
_cell.angle_alpha   90.00
_cell.angle_beta   90.00
_cell.angle_gamma   90.00
#
_symmetry.space_group_name_H-M   'P 1'
#
loop_
_entity.id
_entity.type
_entity.pdbx_description
1 polymer ?
#
loop_
_entity_poly.entity_id
_entity_poly.type
_entity_poly.pdbx_seq_one_letter_code
_entity_poly.pdbx_strand_id
1 'polypeptide(L)'
;MANKMTPRERVAATIGGKKPDKLPIMVANSNTFICQYYGISVEDFLTKPDLCAQGNIKFIEEFEVDYCLTVNGYILYGCGPELRVTWEFVENNFPGFVEVPIKSEWILL
;
A
#
# COMPACT_ATOMS: atom_id res chain seq x y z
N MET A 1 -9.02 35.44 -3.55
CA MET A 1 -8.86 34.03 -3.96
C MET A 1 -8.45 33.27 -2.71
N ALA A 2 -9.18 32.22 -2.31
CA ALA A 2 -8.72 31.40 -1.19
C ALA A 2 -7.34 30.82 -1.53
N ASN A 3 -6.36 30.92 -0.63
CA ASN A 3 -5.06 30.30 -0.82
C ASN A 3 -5.28 28.81 -1.06
N LYS A 4 -4.95 28.34 -2.27
CA LYS A 4 -5.09 26.93 -2.65
C LYS A 4 -4.08 26.12 -1.84
N MET A 5 -4.56 25.21 -1.02
CA MET A 5 -3.73 24.34 -0.20
C MET A 5 -3.11 23.24 -1.07
N THR A 6 -1.84 22.96 -0.81
CA THR A 6 -1.16 21.76 -1.32
C THR A 6 -1.84 20.49 -0.81
N PRO A 7 -1.63 19.34 -1.48
CA PRO A 7 -2.06 18.03 -0.98
C PRO A 7 -1.75 17.79 0.50
N ARG A 8 -0.49 18.04 0.89
CA ARG A 8 -0.01 17.86 2.26
C ARG A 8 -0.73 18.76 3.25
N GLU A 9 -0.95 20.03 2.90
CA GLU A 9 -1.66 20.99 3.77
C GLU A 9 -3.12 20.57 3.96
N ARG A 10 -3.80 20.07 2.93
CA ARG A 10 -5.17 19.58 3.06
C ARG A 10 -5.27 18.39 3.99
N VAL A 11 -4.40 17.39 3.82
CA VAL A 11 -4.36 16.22 4.70
C VAL A 11 -4.10 16.64 6.15
N ALA A 12 -3.11 17.51 6.38
CA ALA A 12 -2.79 18.02 7.70
C ALA A 12 -3.94 18.83 8.33
N ALA A 13 -4.63 19.67 7.55
CA ALA A 13 -5.79 20.41 8.00
C ALA A 13 -6.91 19.45 8.42
N THR A 14 -7.25 18.46 7.59
CA THR A 14 -8.29 17.46 7.88
C THR A 14 -7.99 16.66 9.14
N ILE A 15 -6.76 16.13 9.29
CA ILE A 15 -6.36 15.37 10.50
C ILE A 15 -6.41 16.26 11.74
N GLY A 16 -6.03 17.54 11.61
CA GLY A 16 -6.07 18.51 12.70
C GLY A 16 -7.47 19.09 12.99
N GLY A 17 -8.53 18.59 12.37
CA GLY A 17 -9.90 19.10 12.57
C GLY A 17 -10.16 20.49 11.98
N LYS A 18 -9.29 20.98 11.09
CA LYS A 18 -9.43 22.26 10.38
C LYS A 18 -10.07 22.03 9.02
N LYS A 19 -10.89 22.98 8.56
CA LYS A 19 -11.53 22.92 7.24
C LYS A 19 -10.48 23.08 6.13
N PRO A 20 -10.30 22.09 5.23
CA PRO A 20 -9.45 22.24 4.06
C PRO A 20 -10.16 23.04 2.95
N ASP A 21 -9.42 23.49 1.93
CA ASP A 21 -9.97 24.18 0.75
C ASP A 21 -10.75 23.24 -0.20
N LYS A 22 -10.40 21.95 -0.24
CA LYS A 22 -11.24 20.84 -0.74
C LYS A 22 -11.05 19.59 0.11
N LEU A 23 -11.99 18.65 0.03
CA LEU A 23 -11.81 17.34 0.67
C LEU A 23 -10.58 16.64 0.09
N PRO A 24 -9.62 16.18 0.93
CA PRO A 24 -8.47 15.44 0.43
C PRO A 24 -8.90 14.06 -0.08
N ILE A 25 -8.28 13.61 -1.17
CA ILE A 25 -8.52 12.28 -1.74
C ILE A 25 -7.43 11.32 -1.25
N MET A 26 -7.87 10.21 -0.67
CA MET A 26 -7.01 9.08 -0.30
C MET A 26 -7.57 7.82 -0.93
N VAL A 27 -6.69 7.03 -1.55
CA VAL A 27 -7.05 5.72 -2.10
C VAL A 27 -6.31 4.65 -1.30
N ALA A 28 -7.08 3.83 -0.57
CA ALA A 28 -6.57 2.63 0.06
C ALA A 28 -6.49 1.50 -0.97
N ASN A 29 -5.57 0.55 -0.75
CA ASN A 29 -5.44 -0.68 -1.56
C ASN A 29 -5.19 -0.42 -3.06
N SER A 30 -4.41 0.63 -3.38
CA SER A 30 -4.03 0.99 -4.75
C SER A 30 -2.94 0.11 -5.36
N ASN A 31 -2.25 -0.70 -4.57
CA ASN A 31 -1.11 -1.55 -4.96
C ASN A 31 -1.42 -2.49 -6.14
N THR A 32 -2.52 -3.26 -6.09
CA THR A 32 -2.91 -4.14 -7.20
C THR A 32 -3.20 -3.35 -8.47
N PHE A 33 -3.91 -2.23 -8.33
CA PHE A 33 -4.19 -1.33 -9.44
C PHE A 33 -2.91 -0.78 -10.05
N ILE A 34 -1.98 -0.27 -9.24
CA ILE A 34 -0.68 0.26 -9.67
C ILE A 34 0.11 -0.82 -10.43
N CYS A 35 0.18 -2.05 -9.91
CA CYS A 35 0.89 -3.15 -10.56
C CYS A 35 0.31 -3.46 -11.94
N GLN A 36 -1.01 -3.62 -12.03
CA GLN A 36 -1.71 -3.94 -13.28
C GLN A 36 -1.65 -2.78 -14.28
N TYR A 37 -1.87 -1.56 -13.81
CA TYR A 37 -1.96 -0.36 -14.64
C TYR A 37 -0.61 0.03 -15.24
N TYR A 38 0.48 -0.08 -14.46
CA TYR A 38 1.83 0.27 -14.92
C TYR A 38 2.66 -0.93 -15.39
N GLY A 39 2.09 -2.14 -15.42
CA GLY A 39 2.79 -3.35 -15.87
C GLY A 39 3.97 -3.74 -14.98
N ILE A 40 3.87 -3.49 -13.67
CA ILE A 40 4.88 -3.88 -12.67
C ILE A 40 4.44 -5.23 -12.09
N SER A 41 5.36 -6.21 -12.00
CA SER A 41 5.00 -7.45 -11.31
C SER A 41 4.79 -7.19 -9.83
N VAL A 42 3.89 -7.94 -9.20
CA VAL A 42 3.63 -7.79 -7.75
C VAL A 42 4.91 -8.07 -6.96
N GLU A 43 5.66 -9.12 -7.30
CA GLU A 43 6.94 -9.43 -6.66
C GLU A 43 7.93 -8.26 -6.73
N ASP A 44 8.10 -7.66 -7.91
CA ASP A 44 9.00 -6.51 -8.09
C ASP A 44 8.52 -5.29 -7.29
N PHE A 45 7.23 -5.02 -7.31
CA PHE A 45 6.63 -3.94 -6.54
C PHE A 45 6.85 -4.11 -5.02
N LEU A 46 6.91 -5.35 -4.53
CA LEU A 46 7.12 -5.65 -3.11
C LEU A 46 8.58 -5.71 -2.68
N THR A 47 9.46 -6.19 -3.57
CA THR A 47 10.85 -6.52 -3.21
C THR A 47 11.86 -5.50 -3.72
N LYS A 48 11.49 -4.63 -4.66
CA LYS A 48 12.37 -3.59 -5.23
C LYS A 48 11.86 -2.19 -4.83
N PRO A 49 12.48 -1.55 -3.82
CA PRO A 49 12.03 -0.25 -3.29
C PRO A 49 11.89 0.84 -4.35
N ASP A 50 12.80 0.88 -5.32
CA ASP A 50 12.78 1.88 -6.39
C ASP A 50 11.54 1.74 -7.28
N LEU A 51 11.15 0.51 -7.62
CA LEU A 51 9.96 0.25 -8.43
C LEU A 51 8.67 0.53 -7.65
N CYS A 52 8.65 0.20 -6.35
CA CYS A 52 7.56 0.58 -5.46
C CYS A 52 7.37 2.09 -5.42
N ALA A 53 8.44 2.84 -5.17
CA ALA A 53 8.40 4.30 -5.11
C ALA A 53 7.94 4.90 -6.44
N GLN A 54 8.50 4.44 -7.57
CA GLN A 54 8.13 4.91 -8.90
C GLN A 54 6.65 4.66 -9.22
N GLY A 55 6.12 3.48 -8.91
CA GLY A 55 4.71 3.16 -9.14
C GLY A 55 3.77 4.06 -8.34
N ASN A 56 4.09 4.33 -7.06
CA ASN A 56 3.29 5.21 -6.22
C ASN A 56 3.39 6.69 -6.65
N ILE A 57 4.58 7.17 -7.03
CA ILE A 57 4.76 8.55 -7.52
C ILE A 57 3.93 8.77 -8.78
N LYS A 58 4.03 7.86 -9.77
CA LYS A 58 3.22 7.94 -11.00
C LYS A 58 1.71 7.97 -10.69
N PHE A 59 1.26 7.10 -9.79
CA PHE A 59 -0.13 7.06 -9.36
C PHE A 59 -0.59 8.39 -8.71
N ILE A 60 0.25 8.98 -7.85
CA ILE A 60 -0.06 10.25 -7.20
C ILE A 60 -0.19 11.38 -8.23
N GLU A 61 0.77 11.47 -9.16
CA GLU A 61 0.80 12.52 -10.17
C GLU A 61 -0.34 12.39 -11.17
N GLU A 62 -0.66 11.17 -11.60
CA GLU A 62 -1.66 10.91 -12.64
C GLU A 62 -3.10 11.03 -12.13
N PHE A 63 -3.37 10.55 -10.92
CA PHE A 63 -4.72 10.58 -10.34
C PHE A 63 -4.94 11.74 -9.35
N GLU A 64 -3.95 12.61 -9.19
CA GLU A 64 -3.97 13.79 -8.32
C GLU A 64 -4.46 13.50 -6.89
N VAL A 65 -4.08 12.33 -6.34
CA VAL A 65 -4.45 11.96 -4.97
C VAL A 65 -3.63 12.76 -3.96
N ASP A 66 -4.24 13.06 -2.82
CA ASP A 66 -3.59 13.90 -1.81
C ASP A 66 -2.74 13.13 -0.81
N TYR A 67 -3.03 11.85 -0.69
CA TYR A 67 -2.35 10.92 0.17
C TYR A 67 -2.32 9.54 -0.48
N CYS A 68 -1.13 8.95 -0.54
CA CYS A 68 -0.93 7.59 -1.00
C CYS A 68 -0.32 6.75 0.13
N LEU A 69 -0.93 5.61 0.40
CA LEU A 69 -0.44 4.68 1.41
C LEU A 69 0.63 3.75 0.80
N THR A 70 1.90 4.10 1.02
CA THR A 70 3.08 3.40 0.50
C THR A 70 3.45 2.16 1.34
N VAL A 71 2.49 1.29 1.66
CA VAL A 71 2.77 0.12 2.53
C VAL A 71 1.87 -1.10 2.30
N ASN A 72 0.96 -1.10 1.31
CA ASN A 72 0.00 -2.21 1.15
C ASN A 72 0.58 -3.51 0.58
N GLY A 73 1.88 -3.70 0.78
CA GLY A 73 2.64 -4.79 0.21
C GLY A 73 3.62 -5.50 1.14
N TYR A 74 4.02 -4.89 2.26
CA TYR A 74 5.07 -5.47 3.12
C TYR A 74 4.54 -6.58 4.01
N ILE A 75 3.74 -7.51 3.47
CA ILE A 75 2.93 -8.48 4.22
C ILE A 75 1.78 -7.80 4.94
N LEU A 76 0.55 -8.17 4.58
CA LEU A 76 -0.71 -7.53 4.98
C LEU A 76 -0.91 -7.22 6.49
N TYR A 77 -0.10 -7.76 7.41
CA TYR A 77 -0.14 -7.46 8.85
C TYR A 77 1.23 -7.47 9.56
N GLY A 78 2.35 -7.26 8.85
CA GLY A 78 3.70 -7.21 9.47
C GLY A 78 4.30 -8.58 9.82
N CYS A 79 3.96 -9.62 9.05
CA CYS A 79 4.38 -10.99 9.27
C CYS A 79 5.23 -11.54 8.12
N GLY A 80 6.33 -10.87 7.79
CA GLY A 80 7.23 -11.32 6.74
C GLY A 80 8.15 -12.47 7.12
N PRO A 81 9.19 -12.70 6.29
CA PRO A 81 10.25 -13.65 6.60
C PRO A 81 10.87 -13.42 7.99
N GLU A 82 10.84 -12.20 8.52
CA GLU A 82 11.25 -11.86 9.88
C GLU A 82 10.47 -12.60 10.96
N LEU A 83 9.21 -12.98 10.69
CA LEU A 83 8.40 -13.82 11.57
C LEU A 83 8.43 -15.31 11.17
N ARG A 84 9.34 -15.72 10.27
CA ARG A 84 9.45 -17.08 9.76
C ARG A 84 8.20 -17.56 9.02
N VAL A 85 7.49 -16.64 8.37
CA VAL A 85 6.39 -16.98 7.44
C VAL A 85 6.97 -17.16 6.05
N THR A 86 6.68 -18.29 5.42
CA THR A 86 7.03 -18.54 4.01
C THR A 86 5.88 -18.05 3.14
N TRP A 87 6.21 -17.18 2.18
CA TRP A 87 5.27 -16.59 1.22
C TRP A 87 5.50 -17.19 -0.16
N GLU A 88 4.42 -17.48 -0.88
CA GLU A 88 4.46 -17.94 -2.26
C GLU A 88 3.72 -16.97 -3.16
N PHE A 89 4.40 -16.52 -4.21
CA PHE A 89 3.82 -15.70 -5.28
C PHE A 89 3.32 -16.62 -6.38
N VAL A 90 2.02 -16.57 -6.67
CA VAL A 90 1.43 -17.33 -7.77
C VAL A 90 1.09 -16.36 -8.89
N GLU A 91 1.80 -16.50 -10.01
CA GLU A 91 1.69 -15.64 -11.19
C GLU A 91 1.90 -14.15 -10.81
N ASN A 92 0.98 -13.26 -11.21
CA ASN A 92 1.07 -11.82 -10.91
C ASN A 92 0.07 -11.38 -9.82
N ASN A 93 -0.13 -12.24 -8.81
CA ASN A 93 -1.00 -11.97 -7.67
C ASN A 93 -0.20 -11.61 -6.42
N PHE A 94 -0.89 -11.02 -5.44
CA PHE A 94 -0.33 -10.87 -4.09
C PHE A 94 -0.07 -12.24 -3.46
N PRO A 95 1.03 -12.39 -2.71
CA PRO A 95 1.45 -13.69 -2.21
C PRO A 95 0.52 -14.20 -1.13
N GLY A 96 0.34 -15.51 -1.08
CA GLY A 96 -0.25 -16.22 0.06
C GLY A 96 0.83 -16.72 1.01
N PHE A 97 0.50 -16.92 2.28
CA PHE A 97 1.38 -17.66 3.20
C PHE A 97 1.15 -19.16 3.00
N VAL A 98 2.23 -19.93 2.95
CA VAL A 98 2.18 -21.39 2.78
C VAL A 98 2.78 -22.14 3.96
N GLU A 99 3.54 -21.44 4.80
CA GLU A 99 4.08 -21.97 6.04
C GLU A 99 4.14 -20.87 7.10
N VAL A 100 3.75 -21.21 8.34
CA VAL A 100 3.72 -20.29 9.48
C VAL A 100 4.38 -20.94 10.70
N PRO A 101 4.98 -20.15 11.61
CA PRO A 101 5.62 -20.69 12.81
C PRO A 101 4.63 -21.28 13.82
N ILE A 102 3.39 -20.78 13.85
CA ILE A 102 2.33 -21.28 14.74
C ILE A 102 1.51 -22.30 13.95
N LYS A 103 1.77 -23.58 14.20
CA LYS A 103 0.91 -24.67 13.73
C LYS A 103 -0.23 -24.79 14.73
N SER A 104 -1.46 -24.47 14.32
CA SER A 104 -2.63 -24.77 15.14
C SER A 104 -2.74 -26.28 15.26
N GLU A 105 -2.27 -26.83 16.37
CA GLU A 105 -2.72 -28.14 16.80
C GLU A 105 -4.20 -27.96 17.15
N TRP A 106 -5.09 -28.62 16.39
CA TRP A 106 -6.44 -28.81 16.84
C TRP A 106 -6.37 -29.68 18.09
N ILE A 107 -6.26 -29.05 19.26
CA ILE A 107 -6.54 -29.74 20.51
C ILE A 107 -8.04 -30.00 20.49
N LEU A 108 -8.42 -31.17 19.96
CA LEU A 108 -9.71 -31.78 20.24
C LEU A 108 -9.71 -32.10 21.74
N LEU A 109 -10.12 -31.12 22.55
CA LEU A 109 -10.59 -31.34 23.92
C LEU A 109 -11.98 -31.95 23.89
#